data_AF-A0A4U6ADL5-F1
#
_entry.id   AF-A0A4U6ADL5-F1
#
_cell.length_a   1.000
_cell.length_b   1.000
_cell.length_c   1.000
_cell.angle_alpha   90.00
_cell.angle_beta   90.00
_cell.angle_gamma   90.00
#
_symmetry.space_group_name_H-M   'P 1'
#
loop_
_entity.id
_entity.type
_entity.pdbx_description
1 polymer ?
#
loop_
_entity_poly.entity_id
_entity_poly.type
_entity_poly.pdbx_seq_one_letter_code
_entity_poly.pdbx_strand_id
1 'polypeptide(L)'
;MTITAKNRHTEAHEPHWVEWVTGIVSALLVFLMIAWIAKEAWMEDGAPPEFSIEITGRGAAADGYRVEFDIANRATTTAAAVVVRGEIVDGGEVAEDAEVTFDYVPAESKSSGALLFSEDPGVREVRIRTIGYIDP
;
A
#
# COMPACT_ATOMS: atom_id res chain seq x y z
N MET A 1 -50.22 -12.16 -56.44
CA MET A 1 -50.84 -12.64 -55.19
C MET A 1 -50.51 -14.14 -55.14
N THR A 2 -49.79 -14.68 -54.15
CA THR A 2 -50.28 -14.93 -52.79
C THR A 2 -49.09 -15.25 -51.85
N ILE A 3 -48.90 -14.36 -50.86
CA ILE A 3 -48.56 -14.54 -49.43
C ILE A 3 -47.47 -15.56 -49.01
N THR A 4 -46.34 -15.02 -48.56
CA THR A 4 -45.34 -15.64 -47.69
C THR A 4 -45.92 -15.86 -46.29
N ALA A 5 -45.89 -17.10 -45.78
CA ALA A 5 -46.04 -17.37 -44.35
C ALA A 5 -44.68 -17.82 -43.78
N LYS A 6 -43.93 -16.86 -43.21
CA LYS A 6 -42.72 -17.12 -42.44
C LYS A 6 -43.16 -17.45 -41.02
N ASN A 7 -43.24 -18.74 -40.69
CA ASN A 7 -43.40 -19.18 -39.31
C ASN A 7 -42.15 -18.80 -38.52
N ARG A 8 -42.19 -17.67 -37.79
CA ARG A 8 -41.30 -17.46 -36.65
C ARG A 8 -41.84 -18.32 -35.52
N HIS A 9 -41.26 -19.50 -35.32
CA HIS A 9 -41.32 -20.16 -34.01
C HIS A 9 -40.51 -19.30 -33.05
N THR A 10 -41.15 -18.32 -32.43
CA THR A 10 -40.75 -17.86 -31.12
C THR A 10 -41.45 -18.82 -30.17
N GLU A 11 -40.78 -19.92 -29.83
CA GLU A 11 -41.12 -20.70 -28.64
C GLU A 11 -41.14 -19.70 -27.48
N ALA A 12 -42.33 -19.30 -27.02
CA ALA A 12 -42.47 -18.75 -25.70
C ALA A 12 -42.28 -19.92 -24.73
N HIS A 13 -41.03 -20.33 -24.57
CA HIS A 13 -40.66 -21.38 -23.63
C HIS A 13 -40.96 -20.81 -22.24
N GLU A 14 -41.95 -21.38 -21.56
CA GLU A 14 -42.17 -21.06 -20.15
C GLU A 14 -40.83 -21.27 -19.44
N PRO A 15 -40.31 -20.25 -18.73
CA PRO A 15 -38.97 -20.31 -18.17
C PRO A 15 -38.90 -21.52 -17.25
N HIS A 16 -38.02 -22.46 -17.60
CA HIS A 16 -37.90 -23.72 -16.88
C HIS A 16 -37.48 -23.41 -15.43
N TRP A 17 -37.99 -24.14 -14.44
CA TRP A 17 -37.74 -23.83 -13.02
C TRP A 17 -36.25 -23.69 -12.66
N VAL A 18 -35.39 -24.39 -13.39
CA VAL A 18 -33.93 -24.29 -13.28
C VAL A 18 -33.41 -22.90 -13.67
N GLU A 19 -33.99 -22.24 -14.67
CA GLU A 19 -33.63 -20.89 -15.10
C GLU A 19 -33.90 -19.86 -13.98
N TRP A 20 -35.04 -20.00 -13.30
CA TRP A 20 -35.37 -19.18 -12.13
C TRP A 20 -34.44 -19.46 -10.96
N VAL A 21 -34.14 -20.73 -10.67
CA VAL A 21 -33.20 -21.10 -9.59
C VAL A 21 -31.81 -20.54 -9.89
N THR A 22 -31.30 -20.71 -11.11
CA THR A 22 -30.00 -20.18 -11.52
C THR A 22 -30.01 -18.65 -11.45
N GLY A 23 -31.07 -17.99 -11.91
CA GLY A 23 -31.22 -16.53 -11.82
C GLY A 23 -31.21 -16.01 -10.39
N ILE A 24 -31.93 -16.67 -9.48
CA ILE A 24 -31.94 -16.30 -8.05
C ILE A 24 -30.57 -16.52 -7.42
N VAL A 25 -29.92 -17.65 -7.69
CA VAL A 25 -28.58 -17.95 -7.17
C VAL A 25 -27.57 -16.94 -7.68
N SER A 26 -27.58 -16.63 -8.98
CA SER A 26 -26.70 -15.61 -9.56
C SER A 26 -26.96 -14.23 -8.97
N ALA A 27 -28.23 -13.83 -8.82
CA ALA A 27 -28.58 -12.56 -8.20
C ALA A 27 -28.11 -12.48 -6.74
N LEU A 28 -28.30 -13.54 -5.96
CA LEU A 28 -27.82 -13.62 -4.58
C LEU A 28 -26.30 -13.49 -4.49
N LEU A 29 -25.55 -14.16 -5.37
CA LEU A 29 -24.07 -14.05 -5.41
C LEU A 29 -23.63 -12.62 -5.72
N VAL A 30 -24.27 -11.97 -6.70
CA VAL A 30 -23.99 -10.57 -7.03
C VAL A 30 -24.30 -9.65 -5.85
N PHE A 31 -25.45 -9.83 -5.19
CA PHE A 31 -25.81 -9.05 -4.01
C PHE A 31 -24.84 -9.25 -2.85
N LEU A 32 -24.41 -10.50 -2.58
CA LEU A 32 -23.41 -10.80 -1.57
C LEU A 32 -22.08 -10.10 -1.86
N MET A 33 -21.63 -10.13 -3.12
CA MET A 33 -20.41 -9.44 -3.56
C MET A 33 -20.53 -7.92 -3.39
N ILE A 34 -21.65 -7.32 -3.79
CA ILE A 34 -21.89 -5.87 -3.60
C ILE A 34 -21.91 -5.52 -2.11
N ALA A 35 -22.61 -6.29 -1.29
CA ALA A 35 -22.69 -6.06 0.15
C ALA A 35 -21.32 -6.18 0.83
N TRP A 36 -20.50 -7.13 0.37
CA TRP A 36 -19.13 -7.29 0.84
C TRP A 36 -18.26 -6.05 0.52
N ILE A 37 -18.28 -5.60 -0.74
CA ILE A 37 -17.52 -4.41 -1.17
C ILE A 37 -18.02 -3.15 -0.45
N ALA A 38 -19.34 -2.99 -0.30
CA ALA A 38 -19.93 -1.83 0.38
C ALA A 38 -19.57 -1.80 1.87
N LYS A 39 -19.45 -2.96 2.52
CA LYS A 39 -18.98 -3.08 3.90
C LYS A 39 -17.54 -2.59 4.02
N GLU A 40 -16.66 -3.03 3.11
CA GLU A 40 -15.25 -2.63 3.12
C GLU A 40 -15.11 -1.11 2.92
N ALA A 41 -15.79 -0.58 1.89
CA ALA A 41 -15.76 0.84 1.56
C ALA A 41 -16.30 1.76 2.67
N TRP A 42 -17.16 1.26 3.55
CA TRP A 42 -17.68 2.04 4.69
C TRP A 42 -16.78 1.95 5.93
N MET A 43 -15.96 0.90 6.05
CA MET A 43 -15.13 0.67 7.24
C MET A 43 -13.71 1.25 7.09
N GLU A 44 -13.28 1.59 5.88
CA GLU A 44 -12.00 2.25 5.62
C GLU A 44 -12.08 3.76 5.88
N ASP A 45 -12.21 4.17 7.15
CA ASP A 45 -11.75 5.50 7.55
C ASP A 45 -10.22 5.45 7.54
N GLY A 46 -9.61 6.00 6.47
CA GLY A 46 -8.16 5.93 6.23
C GLY A 46 -7.35 6.33 7.46
N ALA A 47 -6.64 5.37 8.05
CA ALA A 47 -5.79 5.63 9.20
C ALA A 47 -4.61 6.53 8.76
N PRO A 48 -4.19 7.52 9.57
CA PRO A 48 -2.99 8.29 9.28
C PRO A 48 -1.77 7.37 9.11
N PRO A 49 -0.80 7.72 8.23
CA PRO A 49 0.39 6.90 8.01
C PRO A 49 1.12 6.54 9.33
N GLU A 50 1.44 5.25 9.49
CA GLU A 50 2.15 4.72 10.66
C GLU A 50 3.46 4.07 10.19
N PHE A 51 4.59 4.72 10.47
CA PHE A 51 5.90 4.26 10.01
C PHE A 51 6.64 3.44 11.07
N SER A 52 7.24 2.33 10.64
CA SER A 52 8.27 1.61 11.40
C SER A 52 9.53 1.50 10.56
N ILE A 53 10.70 1.73 11.17
CA ILE A 53 12.00 1.71 10.51
C ILE A 53 12.87 0.60 11.10
N GLU A 54 13.56 -0.14 10.24
CA GLU A 54 14.51 -1.18 10.60
C GLU A 54 15.83 -0.99 9.85
N ILE A 55 16.94 -0.92 10.58
CA ILE A 55 18.28 -0.87 9.97
C ILE A 55 18.63 -2.26 9.45
N THR A 56 18.90 -2.35 8.16
CA THR A 56 19.20 -3.61 7.47
C THR A 56 20.69 -3.81 7.19
N GLY A 57 21.47 -2.73 7.17
CA GLY A 57 22.90 -2.83 6.88
C GLY A 57 23.70 -1.58 7.27
N ARG A 58 25.00 -1.78 7.50
CA ARG A 58 26.00 -0.73 7.65
C ARG A 58 27.22 -1.09 6.83
N GLY A 59 27.80 -0.14 6.11
CA GLY A 59 28.98 -0.41 5.29
C GLY A 59 29.65 0.84 4.73
N ALA A 60 30.79 0.67 4.08
CA ALA A 60 31.47 1.75 3.37
C ALA A 60 30.73 2.13 2.07
N ALA A 61 30.78 3.40 1.72
CA ALA A 61 30.33 3.96 0.44
C ALA A 61 31.50 4.65 -0.28
N ALA A 62 31.29 5.09 -1.52
CA ALA A 62 32.33 5.75 -2.31
C ALA A 62 32.95 6.96 -1.60
N ASP A 63 32.11 7.79 -0.96
CA ASP A 63 32.50 9.01 -0.27
C ASP A 63 32.02 9.01 1.19
N GLY A 64 32.34 7.94 1.94
CA GLY A 64 32.02 7.83 3.37
C GLY A 64 31.38 6.50 3.72
N TYR A 65 30.26 6.55 4.41
CA TYR A 65 29.58 5.40 5.00
C TYR A 65 28.10 5.40 4.67
N ARG A 66 27.52 4.21 4.63
CA ARG A 66 26.11 3.98 4.34
C ARG A 66 25.46 3.21 5.47
N VAL A 67 24.30 3.68 5.90
CA VAL A 67 23.36 2.93 6.73
C VAL A 67 22.12 2.65 5.91
N GLU A 68 21.89 1.37 5.59
CA GLU A 68 20.73 0.89 4.85
C GLU A 68 19.61 0.59 5.85
N PHE A 69 18.39 0.94 5.47
CA PHE A 69 17.22 0.71 6.29
C PHE A 69 16.00 0.47 5.42
N ASP A 70 15.02 -0.16 6.03
CA ASP A 70 13.69 -0.27 5.48
C ASP A 70 12.69 0.54 6.29
N ILE A 71 11.76 1.17 5.59
CA ILE A 71 10.60 1.86 6.15
C ILE A 71 9.34 1.10 5.74
N ALA A 72 8.49 0.78 6.71
CA ALA A 72 7.19 0.17 6.47
C ALA A 72 6.07 1.11 6.93
N ASN A 73 5.05 1.29 6.09
CA ASN A 73 3.82 1.98 6.44
C ASN A 73 2.74 0.94 6.73
N ARG A 74 2.26 0.92 7.98
CA ARG A 74 1.26 -0.04 8.47
C ARG A 74 -0.17 0.45 8.33
N ALA A 75 -0.35 1.70 7.91
CA ALA A 75 -1.66 2.28 7.70
C ALA A 75 -2.20 1.93 6.32
N THR A 76 -3.51 2.10 6.15
CA THR A 76 -4.24 1.97 4.89
C THR A 76 -4.14 3.20 3.99
N THR A 77 -3.46 4.26 4.45
CA THR A 77 -3.24 5.50 3.70
C THR A 77 -1.78 5.60 3.26
N THR A 78 -1.56 5.93 1.99
CA THR A 78 -0.22 6.19 1.44
C THR A 78 0.31 7.52 1.96
N ALA A 79 1.63 7.64 2.14
CA ALA A 79 2.26 8.92 2.47
C ALA A 79 3.16 9.38 1.32
N ALA A 80 3.18 10.69 1.07
CA ALA A 80 4.04 11.32 0.08
C ALA A 80 5.15 12.14 0.75
N ALA A 81 6.25 12.37 0.02
CA ALA A 81 7.38 13.19 0.45
C ALA A 81 7.84 12.87 1.89
N VAL A 82 8.02 11.59 2.19
CA VAL A 82 8.35 11.11 3.53
C VAL A 82 9.82 11.41 3.81
N VAL A 83 10.07 12.33 4.73
CA VAL A 83 11.42 12.74 5.13
C VAL A 83 11.88 11.88 6.29
N VAL A 84 12.96 11.15 6.08
CA VAL A 84 13.61 10.32 7.09
C VAL A 84 14.94 10.96 7.45
N ARG A 85 15.16 11.17 8.75
CA ARG A 85 16.43 11.64 9.31
C ARG A 85 17.09 10.52 10.09
N GLY A 86 18.39 10.36 9.91
CA GLY A 86 19.22 9.57 10.79
C GLY A 86 20.31 10.40 11.45
N GLU A 87 20.57 10.10 12.70
CA GLU A 87 21.55 10.78 13.55
C GLU A 87 22.53 9.73 14.10
N ILE A 88 23.82 9.94 13.88
CA ILE A 88 24.89 9.21 14.57
C ILE A 88 25.06 9.87 15.93
N VAL A 89 24.94 9.10 17.01
CA VAL A 89 25.05 9.59 18.38
C VAL A 89 26.35 9.11 19.00
N ASP A 90 27.11 10.04 19.56
CA ASP A 90 28.35 9.77 20.29
C ASP A 90 28.33 10.51 21.63
N GLY A 91 28.58 9.80 22.73
CA GLY A 91 28.54 10.39 24.08
C GLY A 91 27.21 11.03 24.49
N GLY A 92 26.11 10.77 23.77
CA GLY A 92 24.80 11.40 23.99
C GLY A 92 24.56 12.66 23.16
N GLU A 93 25.53 13.11 22.39
CA GLU A 93 25.41 14.22 21.44
C GLU A 93 25.29 13.70 20.00
N VAL A 94 24.62 14.46 19.13
CA VAL A 94 24.55 14.13 17.71
C VAL A 94 25.89 14.52 17.07
N ALA A 95 26.62 13.53 16.59
CA ALA A 95 27.91 13.71 15.91
C ALA A 95 27.71 14.12 14.45
N GLU A 96 26.77 13.47 13.76
CA GLU A 96 26.40 13.77 12.38
C GLU A 96 24.92 13.43 12.15
N ASP A 97 24.24 14.21 11.32
CA ASP A 97 22.90 13.93 10.83
C ASP A 97 22.84 13.89 9.29
N ALA A 98 21.95 13.07 8.77
CA ALA A 98 21.69 12.94 7.34
C ALA A 98 20.19 12.74 7.09
N GLU A 99 19.74 13.14 5.90
CA GLU A 99 18.35 13.02 5.49
C GLU A 99 18.19 12.38 4.12
N VAL A 100 17.08 11.67 3.96
CA VAL A 100 16.60 11.17 2.67
C VAL A 100 15.10 11.36 2.59
N THR A 101 14.60 11.65 1.39
CA THR A 101 13.17 11.76 1.13
C THR A 101 12.73 10.61 0.24
N PHE A 102 11.65 9.93 0.63
CA PHE A 102 10.94 8.99 -0.23
C PHE A 102 9.79 9.73 -0.90
N ASP A 103 9.69 9.61 -2.22
CA ASP A 103 8.57 10.19 -2.97
C ASP A 103 7.23 9.68 -2.43
N TYR A 104 7.17 8.36 -2.18
CA TYR A 104 6.02 7.71 -1.57
C TYR A 104 6.44 6.54 -0.68
N VAL A 105 5.66 6.32 0.38
CA VAL A 105 5.63 5.06 1.13
C VAL A 105 4.18 4.54 1.10
N PRO A 106 3.88 3.57 0.22
CA PRO A 106 2.51 3.10 0.00
C PRO A 106 1.87 2.49 1.25
N ALA A 107 0.55 2.52 1.30
CA ALA A 107 -0.25 1.83 2.32
C ALA A 107 0.13 0.35 2.43
N GLU A 108 0.21 -0.16 3.66
CA GLU A 108 0.51 -1.56 3.99
C GLU A 108 1.74 -2.13 3.26
N SER A 109 2.74 -1.28 3.01
CA SER A 109 3.88 -1.62 2.17
C SER A 109 5.22 -1.23 2.82
N LYS A 110 6.28 -1.69 2.17
CA LYS A 110 7.67 -1.51 2.60
C LYS A 110 8.48 -0.86 1.48
N SER A 111 9.36 0.05 1.85
CA SER A 111 10.31 0.70 0.96
C SER A 111 11.69 0.67 1.59
N SER A 112 12.73 0.62 0.75
CA SER A 112 14.13 0.54 1.19
C SER A 112 14.86 1.80 0.83
N GLY A 113 15.73 2.27 1.71
CA GLY A 113 16.55 3.44 1.48
C GLY A 113 17.87 3.35 2.22
N ALA A 114 18.67 4.40 2.06
CA ALA A 114 19.94 4.50 2.76
C ALA A 114 20.26 5.95 3.11
N LEU A 115 20.89 6.14 4.25
CA LEU A 115 21.51 7.40 4.64
C LEU A 115 23.02 7.31 4.41
N LEU A 116 23.58 8.39 3.89
CA LEU A 116 25.02 8.52 3.68
C LEU A 116 25.60 9.47 4.73
N PHE A 117 26.66 9.02 5.38
CA PHE A 117 27.37 9.74 6.43
C PHE A 117 28.83 9.92 6.03
N SER A 118 29.43 11.02 6.45
CA SER A 118 30.87 11.28 6.28
C SER A 118 31.68 10.52 7.33
N GLU A 119 31.13 10.39 8.54
CA GLU A 119 31.74 9.67 9.64
C GLU A 119 31.34 8.18 9.68
N ASP A 120 32.25 7.34 10.19
CA ASP A 120 32.01 5.90 10.34
C ASP A 120 31.00 5.61 11.46
N PRO A 121 29.75 5.20 11.18
CA PRO A 121 28.81 4.89 12.25
C PRO A 121 29.31 3.73 13.13
N GLY A 122 30.17 2.83 12.63
CA GLY A 122 30.77 1.74 13.39
C GLY A 122 29.76 1.00 14.29
N VAL A 123 30.10 0.90 15.57
CA VAL A 123 29.22 0.38 16.64
C VAL A 123 28.44 1.47 17.37
N ARG A 124 28.54 2.73 16.93
CA ARG A 124 27.82 3.86 17.53
C ARG A 124 26.31 3.68 17.33
N GLU A 125 25.55 4.34 18.20
CA GLU A 125 24.11 4.38 18.11
C GLU A 125 23.73 5.21 16.88
N VAL A 126 22.86 4.65 16.03
CA VAL A 126 22.28 5.36 14.88
C VAL A 126 20.78 5.41 15.12
N ARG A 127 20.24 6.61 15.30
CA ARG A 127 18.80 6.83 15.48
C ARG A 127 18.20 7.23 14.16
N ILE A 128 17.26 6.45 13.64
CA ILE A 128 16.55 6.77 12.38
C ILE A 128 15.07 6.95 12.69
N ARG A 129 14.49 8.05 12.21
CA ARG A 129 13.07 8.35 12.39
C ARG A 129 12.52 9.15 11.21
N THR A 130 11.24 8.95 10.94
CA THR A 130 10.48 9.85 10.06
C THR A 130 10.27 11.18 10.80
N ILE A 131 10.55 12.30 10.12
CA ILE A 131 10.39 13.65 10.69
C ILE A 131 9.27 14.45 10.02
N GLY A 132 8.78 14.00 8.87
CA GLY A 132 7.67 14.63 8.16
C GLY A 132 7.15 13.77 7.01
N TYR A 133 5.91 14.04 6.61
CA TYR A 133 5.25 13.50 5.42
C TYR A 133 4.15 14.48 4.97
N ILE A 134 3.64 14.28 3.77
CA ILE A 134 2.50 15.00 3.20
C ILE A 134 1.41 13.98 2.87
N ASP A 135 0.15 14.35 3.10
CA ASP A 135 -1.00 13.56 2.64
C ASP A 135 -0.99 13.52 1.09
N PRO A 136 -1.22 12.35 0.47
CA PRO A 136 -1.04 12.13 -0.96
C PRO A 136 -2.06 12.86 -1.84
#